data_AF-A0A960KB48-F1
#
_entry.id   AF-A0A960KB48-F1
#
_cell.length_a   1.000
_cell.length_b   1.000
_cell.length_c   1.000
_cell.angle_alpha   90.00
_cell.angle_beta   90.00
_cell.angle_gamma   90.00
#
_symmetry.space_group_name_H-M   'P 1'
#
loop_
_entity.id
_entity.type
_entity.pdbx_description
1 polymer ?
#
loop_
_entity_poly.entity_id
_entity_poly.type
_entity_poly.pdbx_seq_one_letter_code
_entity_poly.pdbx_strand_id
1 'polypeptide(L)' 'MRLWCTSRQAVVPFEPGPLVTMYTCGITPYDATHFGHATTYLTYDVLQRRLRDLGHET' A
#
# COMPACT_ATOMS: atom_id res chain seq x y z
N MET A 1 10.47 -3.84 -7.29
CA MET A 1 10.43 -2.95 -6.09
C MET A 1 10.82 -3.76 -4.86
N ARG A 2 11.16 -3.17 -3.71
CA ARG A 2 11.40 -3.92 -2.45
C ARG A 2 10.47 -3.39 -1.35
N LEU A 3 9.88 -4.29 -0.58
CA LEU A 3 8.92 -3.98 0.50
C LEU A 3 9.28 -4.71 1.78
N TRP A 4 9.02 -4.09 2.93
CA TRP A 4 9.08 -4.79 4.22
C TRP A 4 7.88 -5.72 4.35
N CYS A 5 8.13 -7.02 4.57
CA CYS A 5 7.10 -8.02 4.77
C CYS A 5 7.06 -8.41 6.25
N THR A 6 6.02 -7.97 6.96
CA THR A 6 5.90 -8.18 8.42
C THR A 6 5.98 -9.66 8.82
N SER A 7 5.36 -10.58 8.05
CA SER A 7 5.40 -12.02 8.34
C SER A 7 6.78 -12.65 8.16
N ARG A 8 7.64 -12.06 7.34
CA ARG A 8 9.02 -12.51 7.11
C ARG A 8 10.06 -11.68 7.85
N GLN A 9 9.65 -10.60 8.51
CA GLN A 9 10.51 -9.63 9.20
C GLN A 9 11.73 -9.20 8.37
N ALA A 10 11.53 -8.99 7.07
CA ALA A 10 12.60 -8.69 6.13
C ALA A 10 12.12 -7.82 4.96
N VAL A 11 13.07 -7.12 4.34
CA VAL A 11 12.85 -6.42 3.07
C VAL A 11 12.97 -7.40 1.91
N VAL A 12 11.83 -7.79 1.34
CA VAL A 12 11.74 -8.78 0.26
C VAL A 12 11.55 -8.11 -1.11
N PRO A 13 12.02 -8.74 -2.21
CA PRO A 13 11.65 -8.31 -3.55
C PRO A 13 10.13 -8.44 -3.76
N PHE A 14 9.53 -7.44 -4.39
CA PHE A 14 8.14 -7.44 -4.81
C PHE A 14 8.10 -7.48 -6.34
N GLU A 15 7.73 -8.65 -6.86
CA GLU A 15 7.67 -9.01 -8.28
C GLU A 15 6.25 -9.48 -8.60
N PRO A 16 5.28 -8.55 -8.70
CA PRO A 16 3.91 -8.92 -8.98
C PRO A 16 3.71 -9.16 -10.50
N GLY A 17 2.56 -9.75 -10.85
CA GLY A 17 2.12 -9.84 -12.25
C GLY A 17 1.69 -8.50 -12.84
N PRO A 18 1.11 -8.51 -14.06
CA PRO A 18 0.62 -7.30 -14.72
C PRO A 18 -0.44 -6.54 -13.91
N LEU A 19 -1.36 -7.29 -13.27
CA LEU A 19 -2.37 -6.79 -12.35
C LEU A 19 -1.91 -6.99 -10.90
N VAL A 20 -1.84 -5.90 -10.14
CA VAL A 20 -1.43 -5.89 -8.74
C VAL A 20 -2.64 -5.61 -7.87
N THR A 21 -3.05 -6.59 -7.06
CA THR A 21 -4.13 -6.39 -6.09
C THR A 21 -3.58 -5.86 -4.76
N MET A 22 -4.31 -4.94 -4.14
CA MET A 22 -3.94 -4.36 -2.85
C MET A 22 -5.18 -4.19 -1.97
N TYR A 23 -5.08 -4.64 -0.73
CA TYR A 23 -6.10 -4.42 0.29
C TYR A 23 -5.53 -3.58 1.42
N THR A 24 -6.28 -2.54 1.80
CA THR A 24 -6.01 -1.73 2.99
C THR A 24 -7.27 -1.68 3.81
N CYS A 25 -7.16 -1.92 5.13
CA CYS A 25 -8.30 -1.80 6.02
C CYS A 25 -8.92 -0.39 5.94
N GLY A 26 -10.25 -0.33 5.84
CA GLY A 26 -11.00 0.93 5.87
C GLY A 26 -11.08 1.53 7.28
N ILE A 27 -11.58 2.76 7.37
CA ILE A 27 -11.86 3.41 8.65
C ILE A 27 -13.11 2.80 9.31
N THR A 28 -13.19 2.90 10.63
CA THR A 28 -14.45 2.73 11.35
C THR A 28 -15.12 4.11 11.47
N PRO A 29 -16.21 4.41 10.75
CA PRO A 29 -16.65 5.78 10.47
C PRO A 29 -17.53 6.38 11.58
N TYR A 30 -17.07 6.32 12.83
CA TYR A 30 -17.78 6.92 13.98
C TYR A 30 -17.31 8.34 14.33
N ASP A 31 -16.17 8.78 13.78
CA ASP A 31 -15.59 10.11 14.03
C ASP A 31 -14.81 10.61 12.79
N ALA A 32 -14.34 11.85 12.86
CA ALA A 32 -13.57 12.52 11.82
C ALA A 32 -12.20 11.85 11.58
N THR A 33 -11.76 11.91 10.32
CA THR A 33 -10.44 11.44 9.91
C THR A 33 -9.34 12.30 10.52
N HIS A 34 -8.57 11.75 11.45
CA HIS A 34 -7.37 12.41 11.98
C HIS A 34 -6.12 12.11 11.14
N PHE A 35 -4.99 12.79 11.44
CA PHE A 35 -3.74 12.64 10.69
C PHE A 35 -3.19 11.21 10.64
N GLY A 36 -3.36 10.41 11.71
CA GLY A 36 -3.00 8.99 11.67
C GLY A 36 -3.67 8.21 10.53
N HIS A 37 -4.97 8.42 10.28
CA HIS A 37 -5.65 7.81 9.12
C HIS A 37 -5.06 8.33 7.81
N ALA A 38 -4.85 9.65 7.70
CA ALA A 38 -4.28 10.26 6.49
C ALA A 38 -2.88 9.70 6.18
N THR A 39 -2.01 9.55 7.16
CA THR A 39 -0.66 8.98 6.97
C THR A 39 -0.71 7.54 6.47
N THR A 40 -1.60 6.71 7.03
CA THR A 40 -1.80 5.34 6.56
C THR A 40 -2.22 5.33 5.09
N TYR A 41 -3.29 6.05 4.74
CA TYR A 41 -3.79 6.04 3.36
C TYR A 41 -2.83 6.70 2.36
N LEU A 42 -2.10 7.74 2.76
CA LEU A 42 -1.05 8.34 1.91
C LEU A 42 0.10 7.35 1.65
N THR A 43 0.45 6.52 2.63
CA THR A 43 1.48 5.48 2.44
C THR A 43 1.07 4.49 1.34
N TYR A 44 -0.19 4.05 1.35
CA TYR A 44 -0.73 3.15 0.32
C TYR A 44 -0.98 3.86 -1.02
N ASP A 45 -1.34 5.14 -1.03
CA ASP A 45 -1.45 5.95 -2.25
C ASP A 45 -0.09 6.08 -2.95
N VAL A 46 0.98 6.40 -2.21
CA VAL A 46 2.34 6.44 -2.79
C VAL A 46 2.76 5.07 -3.32
N LEU A 47 2.42 3.99 -2.61
CA LEU A 47 2.67 2.63 -3.08
C LEU A 47 1.95 2.35 -4.40
N GLN A 48 0.65 2.66 -4.50
CA GLN A 48 -0.12 2.48 -5.73
C GLN A 48 0.44 3.32 -6.88
N ARG A 49 0.79 4.59 -6.65
CA ARG A 49 1.41 5.46 -7.65
C ARG A 49 2.74 4.89 -8.15
N ARG A 50 3.56 4.36 -7.23
CA ARG A 50 4.84 3.74 -7.61
C ARG A 50 4.64 2.48 -8.45
N LEU A 51 3.61 1.68 -8.18
CA LEU A 51 3.28 0.51 -8.99
C LEU A 51 2.81 0.89 -10.39
N ARG A 52 1.97 1.92 -10.52
CA ARG A 52 1.54 2.46 -11.81
C ARG A 52 2.71 3.05 -12.63
N ASP A 53 3.62 3.76 -11.96
CA ASP A 53 4.86 4.29 -12.57
C ASP A 53 5.78 3.18 -13.08
N LEU A 54 5.76 2.01 -12.45
CA LEU A 54 6.45 0.80 -12.93
C LEU A 54 5.70 0.07 -14.07
N GLY A 55 4.55 0.58 -14.51
CA GLY A 55 3.77 0.02 -15.62
C GLY A 55 2.75 -1.05 -15.24
N HIS A 56 2.47 -1.21 -13.95
CA HIS A 56 1.45 -2.16 -13.49
C HIS A 56 0.03 -1.57 -13.51
N GLU A 57 -0.95 -2.43 -13.75
CA GLU A 57 -2.35 -2.16 -13.43
C GLU A 57 -2.59 -2.45 -11.94
N THR A 58 -3.34 -1.59 -11.25
CA THR A 58 -3.55 -1.64 -9.79
C THR A 58 -5.00 -1.40 -9.41
#